data_AF-A8RGH5-F1
#
_entry.id   AF-A8RGH5-F1
#
_cell.length_a   1.000
_cell.length_b   1.000
_cell.length_c   1.000
_cell.angle_alpha   90.00
_cell.angle_beta   90.00
_cell.angle_gamma   90.00
#
_symmetry.space_group_name_H-M   'P 1'
#
loop_
_entity.id
_entity.type
_entity.pdbx_description
1 polymer ?
#
loop_
_entity_poly.entity_id
_entity_poly.type
_entity_poly.pdbx_seq_one_letter_code
_entity_poly.pdbx_strand_id
1 'polypeptide(L)'
;MLEIQNEDSGYTNEQRRIINDFLDWDDKEKNEILFRLIAFSVDYCRLTTKKNINSFTALLKGKKFYIDANVIYRLMGINNESRRKAMKEFVEKCRETGIELLYTNVTYKELTETFVYYVDKIKQVLQVTNASPTKIKKLYDVKDDNGFYDIYYKWAGENKSYGKWNDFLYYLKGQLRDTIASFRKVTIQNSQVFDKEKFEILVDDLECFKRNSSNSNRRSINRVNVEYDINNILHLLDERKKNGKNAWEINEYMISADHGLVEWADRMFLGEVPYVVLPSIWYSLLLKLTGRTEDDYKAYVEFMKLRYTQTINYTPEEIIYDITQLTEKGEIQDRVIDILTDENLLITKDNEQLEIQEKVRIAYDKAVDEIRKNEYNDGYSLGNVEGYRSGKEDAEKFSYEKGKRVATLEIKKDALLRQIADKAKKKKRINYIIIGIGTIFILAVVFLVCKWVWHDLSPDKVDQFDLIITILSCALGGTVWMMIKYFLCVDLKVLEDRERNKVIDELDDIERNLKELK
;
A
#
# COMPACT_ATOMS: atom_id res chain seq x y z
N MET A 1 -26.90 23.42 2.45
CA MET A 1 -25.66 23.00 3.13
C MET A 1 -24.96 22.13 2.10
N LEU A 2 -23.85 22.59 1.52
CA LEU A 2 -23.16 21.84 0.47
C LEU A 2 -22.69 20.52 1.10
N GLU A 3 -23.32 19.41 0.71
CA GLU A 3 -22.72 18.10 0.82
C GLU A 3 -21.45 18.15 -0.02
N ILE A 4 -20.33 18.47 0.62
CA ILE A 4 -19.04 17.99 0.14
C ILE A 4 -19.10 16.51 0.47
N GLN A 5 -19.68 15.73 -0.44
CA GLN A 5 -19.31 14.33 -0.56
C GLN A 5 -17.80 14.35 -0.68
N ASN A 6 -17.10 13.95 0.38
CA ASN A 6 -15.70 13.55 0.28
C ASN A 6 -15.73 12.32 -0.61
N GLU A 7 -15.70 12.53 -1.94
CA GLU A 7 -15.30 11.51 -2.88
C GLU A 7 -13.98 10.95 -2.36
N ASP A 8 -13.95 9.62 -2.22
CA ASP A 8 -12.75 8.81 -2.04
C ASP A 8 -11.56 9.54 -2.65
N SER A 9 -10.55 9.91 -1.84
CA SER A 9 -9.32 10.50 -2.40
C SER A 9 -8.48 9.38 -3.05
N GLY A 10 -9.04 8.81 -4.13
CA GLY A 10 -8.47 7.84 -5.05
C GLY A 10 -7.36 8.44 -5.91
N TYR A 11 -6.53 9.31 -5.31
CA TYR A 11 -5.33 9.80 -5.95
C TYR A 11 -4.32 8.66 -6.07
N THR A 12 -3.87 8.41 -7.29
CA THR A 12 -2.71 7.56 -7.59
C THR A 12 -1.43 8.15 -6.98
N ASN A 13 -0.39 7.33 -6.79
CA ASN A 13 0.91 7.83 -6.30
C ASN A 13 1.50 8.93 -7.17
N GLU A 14 1.28 8.88 -8.48
CA GLU A 14 1.74 9.92 -9.41
C GLU A 14 1.03 11.27 -9.13
N GLN A 15 -0.29 11.24 -8.93
CA GLN A 15 -1.05 12.43 -8.56
C GLN A 15 -0.64 12.95 -7.18
N ARG A 16 -0.44 12.05 -6.20
CA ARG A 16 0.06 12.41 -4.87
C ARG A 16 1.45 13.06 -4.96
N ARG A 17 2.33 12.57 -5.85
CA ARG A 17 3.64 13.18 -6.13
C ARG A 17 3.49 14.58 -6.66
N ILE A 18 2.70 14.79 -7.70
CA ILE A 18 2.49 16.13 -8.28
C ILE A 18 1.96 17.11 -7.22
N ILE A 19 1.02 16.68 -6.39
CA ILE A 19 0.49 17.49 -5.29
C ILE A 19 1.59 17.79 -4.26
N ASN A 20 2.31 16.78 -3.80
CA ASN A 20 3.37 16.95 -2.82
C ASN A 20 4.52 17.83 -3.35
N ASP A 21 4.93 17.68 -4.61
CA ASP A 21 5.94 18.51 -5.25
C ASP A 21 5.52 19.99 -5.30
N PHE A 22 4.24 20.25 -5.59
CA PHE A 22 3.68 21.61 -5.50
C PHE A 22 3.72 22.14 -4.05
N LEU A 23 3.41 21.31 -3.06
CA LEU A 23 3.49 21.68 -1.64
C LEU A 23 4.95 21.92 -1.21
N ASP A 24 5.90 21.15 -1.73
CA ASP A 24 7.33 21.23 -1.42
C ASP A 24 8.07 22.38 -2.12
N TRP A 25 7.49 22.93 -3.18
CA TRP A 25 8.06 24.09 -3.85
C TRP A 25 8.23 25.27 -2.88
N ASP A 26 9.47 25.70 -2.62
CA ASP A 26 9.77 26.78 -1.67
C ASP A 26 9.39 28.15 -2.25
N ASP A 27 8.10 28.45 -2.22
CA ASP A 27 7.50 29.71 -2.65
C ASP A 27 6.66 30.31 -1.51
N LYS A 28 7.06 31.51 -1.08
CA LYS A 28 6.45 32.21 0.06
C LYS A 28 5.01 32.65 -0.25
N GLU A 29 4.76 33.15 -1.44
CA GLU A 29 3.44 33.66 -1.84
C GLU A 29 2.43 32.51 -1.92
N LYS A 30 2.82 31.38 -2.50
CA LYS A 30 2.07 30.13 -2.54
C LYS A 30 1.70 29.66 -1.13
N ASN A 31 2.68 29.55 -0.23
CA ASN A 31 2.45 29.08 1.14
C ASN A 31 1.47 30.01 1.89
N GLU A 32 1.59 31.32 1.68
CA GLU A 32 0.68 32.30 2.27
C GLU A 32 -0.75 32.19 1.70
N ILE A 33 -0.91 32.02 0.39
CA ILE A 33 -2.22 31.85 -0.26
C ILE A 33 -2.91 30.58 0.24
N LEU A 34 -2.20 29.45 0.29
CA LEU A 34 -2.73 28.17 0.78
C LEU A 34 -3.25 28.30 2.21
N PHE A 35 -2.48 28.95 3.08
CA PHE A 35 -2.93 29.25 4.44
C PHE A 35 -4.17 30.17 4.45
N ARG A 36 -4.17 31.24 3.65
CA ARG A 36 -5.28 32.22 3.60
C ARG A 36 -6.60 31.57 3.22
N LEU A 37 -6.59 30.62 2.28
CA LEU A 37 -7.78 29.88 1.86
C LEU A 37 -8.44 29.16 3.05
N ILE A 38 -7.65 28.48 3.87
CA ILE A 38 -8.19 27.72 5.00
C ILE A 38 -8.49 28.66 6.18
N ALA A 39 -7.67 29.68 6.41
CA ALA A 39 -7.93 30.70 7.43
C ALA A 39 -9.21 31.52 7.16
N PHE A 40 -9.72 31.54 5.93
CA PHE A 40 -11.00 32.16 5.59
C PHE A 40 -12.17 31.49 6.34
N SER A 41 -12.09 30.18 6.60
CA SER A 41 -13.09 29.48 7.41
C SER A 41 -13.18 30.05 8.83
N VAL A 42 -12.05 30.41 9.44
CA VAL A 42 -11.99 31.05 10.76
C VAL A 42 -12.63 32.44 10.71
N ASP A 43 -12.36 33.22 9.66
CA ASP A 43 -12.97 34.55 9.50
C ASP A 43 -14.50 34.45 9.31
N TYR A 44 -14.97 33.46 8.55
CA TYR A 44 -16.40 33.16 8.42
C TYR A 44 -17.03 32.80 9.78
N CYS A 45 -16.38 31.94 10.57
CA CYS A 45 -16.83 31.61 11.93
C CYS A 45 -16.88 32.85 12.84
N ARG A 46 -15.92 33.77 12.71
CA ARG A 46 -15.92 35.03 13.48
C ARG A 46 -17.09 35.94 13.13
N LEU A 47 -17.33 36.12 11.83
CA LEU A 47 -18.41 36.98 11.32
C LEU A 47 -19.79 36.46 11.73
N THR A 48 -19.99 35.14 11.67
CA THR A 48 -21.28 34.51 12.01
C THR A 48 -21.56 34.47 13.51
N THR A 49 -20.52 34.36 14.35
CA THR A 49 -20.67 34.32 15.82
C THR A 49 -20.69 35.70 16.49
N LYS A 50 -20.48 36.79 15.73
CA LYS A 50 -20.41 38.19 16.23
C LYS A 50 -19.40 38.40 17.38
N LYS A 51 -18.36 37.57 17.48
CA LYS A 51 -17.31 37.68 18.51
C LYS A 51 -16.05 38.35 17.97
N ASN A 52 -15.43 39.21 18.79
CA ASN A 52 -14.19 39.90 18.43
C ASN A 52 -12.94 39.01 18.64
N ILE A 53 -11.77 39.46 18.19
CA ILE A 53 -10.54 38.66 18.22
C ILE A 53 -10.12 38.30 19.65
N ASN A 54 -10.27 39.23 20.60
CA ASN A 54 -9.96 39.02 22.02
C ASN A 54 -10.83 37.91 22.64
N SER A 55 -12.10 37.80 22.21
CA SER A 55 -13.00 36.72 22.63
C SER A 55 -12.59 35.36 22.07
N PHE A 56 -11.96 35.32 20.90
CA PHE A 56 -11.43 34.10 20.28
C PHE A 56 -10.08 33.67 20.88
N THR A 57 -9.19 34.61 21.20
CA THR A 57 -7.96 34.29 21.93
C THR A 57 -8.28 33.75 23.33
N ALA A 58 -9.35 34.25 23.97
CA ALA A 58 -9.86 33.69 25.21
C ALA A 58 -10.41 32.25 25.05
N LEU A 59 -10.89 31.85 23.87
CA LEU A 59 -11.31 30.46 23.60
C LEU A 59 -10.13 29.50 23.65
N LEU A 60 -8.94 29.92 23.22
CA LEU A 60 -7.74 29.07 23.25
C LEU A 60 -7.23 28.84 24.68
N LYS A 61 -7.46 29.81 25.57
CA LYS A 61 -6.95 29.76 26.93
C LYS A 61 -7.68 28.69 27.75
N GLY A 62 -6.92 27.75 28.31
CA GLY A 62 -7.46 26.68 29.14
C GLY A 62 -7.92 25.44 28.38
N LYS A 63 -7.71 25.38 27.05
CA LYS A 63 -7.88 24.13 26.29
C LYS A 63 -6.87 23.08 26.76
N LYS A 64 -7.30 21.82 26.70
CA LYS A 64 -6.58 20.63 27.14
C LYS A 64 -6.55 19.62 26.00
N PHE A 65 -5.37 19.36 25.45
CA PHE A 65 -5.19 18.45 24.33
C PHE A 65 -4.62 17.13 24.79
N TYR A 66 -5.42 16.07 24.70
CA TYR A 66 -5.00 14.69 24.90
C TYR A 66 -4.32 14.22 23.61
N ILE A 67 -3.02 13.99 23.68
CA ILE A 67 -2.19 13.66 22.54
C ILE A 67 -2.22 12.15 22.28
N ASP A 68 -2.62 11.78 21.07
CA ASP A 68 -2.62 10.40 20.59
C ASP A 68 -1.19 9.85 20.40
N ALA A 69 -1.02 8.52 20.47
CA ALA A 69 0.26 7.85 20.26
C ALA A 69 0.87 8.18 18.89
N ASN A 70 0.05 8.26 17.84
CA ASN A 70 0.50 8.63 16.49
C ASN A 70 1.12 10.02 16.39
N VAL A 71 0.65 10.96 17.22
CA VAL A 71 1.22 12.31 17.28
C VAL A 71 2.56 12.28 18.01
N ILE A 72 2.67 11.49 19.08
CA ILE A 72 3.92 11.31 19.83
C ILE A 72 4.99 10.64 18.96
N TYR A 73 4.65 9.62 18.16
CA TYR A 73 5.58 9.02 17.20
C TYR A 73 6.17 10.05 16.24
N ARG A 74 5.33 10.96 15.71
CA ARG A 74 5.78 12.05 14.83
C ARG A 74 6.70 13.03 15.55
N LEU A 75 6.40 13.40 16.80
CA LEU A 75 7.26 14.26 17.61
C LEU A 75 8.64 13.64 17.89
N MET A 76 8.68 12.32 18.07
CA MET A 76 9.94 11.57 18.21
C MET A 76 10.74 11.51 16.90
N GLY A 77 10.14 11.81 15.75
CA GLY A 77 10.77 11.70 14.44
C GLY A 77 10.68 10.33 13.80
N ILE A 78 9.79 9.47 14.28
CA ILE A 78 9.54 8.18 13.67
C ILE A 78 8.82 8.41 12.33
N ASN A 79 9.38 7.83 11.27
CA ASN A 79 8.94 7.82 9.86
C ASN A 79 9.20 9.09 9.03
N ASN A 80 9.37 10.29 9.61
CA ASN A 80 9.61 11.49 8.80
C ASN A 80 10.11 12.72 9.62
N GLU A 81 11.24 13.30 9.20
CA GLU A 81 11.86 14.48 9.85
C GLU A 81 11.10 15.81 9.59
N SER A 82 10.54 16.03 8.40
CA SER A 82 9.73 17.24 8.14
C SER A 82 8.44 17.23 8.96
N ARG A 83 7.77 16.08 9.08
CA ARG A 83 6.62 15.91 9.99
C ARG A 83 6.98 16.13 11.45
N ARG A 84 8.20 15.76 11.86
CA ARG A 84 8.71 16.07 13.20
C ARG A 84 8.76 17.57 13.45
N LYS A 85 9.35 18.32 12.52
CA LYS A 85 9.45 19.78 12.62
C LYS A 85 8.06 20.43 12.69
N ALA A 86 7.16 20.07 11.79
CA ALA A 86 5.79 20.60 11.80
C ALA A 86 5.06 20.31 13.12
N MET A 87 5.24 19.11 13.69
CA MET A 87 4.61 18.76 14.96
C MET A 87 5.24 19.50 16.15
N LYS A 88 6.55 19.77 16.11
CA LYS A 88 7.22 20.59 17.13
C LYS A 88 6.70 22.02 17.13
N GLU A 89 6.55 22.63 15.95
CA GLU A 89 5.97 23.97 15.83
C GLU A 89 4.53 24.02 16.34
N PHE A 90 3.71 23.02 16.01
CA PHE A 90 2.36 22.89 16.58
C PHE A 90 2.37 22.85 18.11
N VAL A 91 3.26 22.05 18.70
CA VAL A 91 3.41 21.93 20.16
C VAL A 91 3.89 23.24 20.79
N GLU A 92 4.85 23.92 20.18
CA GLU A 92 5.34 25.23 20.62
C GLU A 92 4.22 26.26 20.59
N LYS A 93 3.44 26.31 19.51
CA LYS A 93 2.28 27.20 19.39
C LYS A 93 1.20 26.91 20.44
N CYS A 94 0.96 25.64 20.76
CA CYS A 94 0.07 25.27 21.87
C CYS A 94 0.57 25.83 23.20
N ARG A 95 1.88 25.76 23.48
CA ARG A 95 2.46 26.30 24.72
C ARG A 95 2.38 27.83 24.78
N GLU A 96 2.71 28.52 23.70
CA GLU A 96 2.59 29.98 23.60
C GLU A 96 1.16 30.47 23.89
N THR A 97 0.17 29.69 23.47
CA THR A 97 -1.26 30.01 23.61
C THR A 97 -1.85 29.55 24.94
N GLY A 98 -1.06 28.90 25.80
CA GLY A 98 -1.49 28.42 27.11
C GLY A 98 -2.41 27.19 27.05
N ILE A 99 -2.31 26.41 25.96
CA ILE A 99 -2.99 25.12 25.82
C ILE A 99 -2.18 24.07 26.59
N GLU A 100 -2.86 23.34 27.45
CA GLU A 100 -2.26 22.25 28.21
C GLU A 100 -2.19 20.98 27.34
N LEU A 101 -1.01 20.39 27.21
CA LEU A 101 -0.80 19.13 26.48
C LEU A 101 -0.76 17.97 27.48
N LEU A 102 -1.55 16.94 27.23
CA LEU A 102 -1.73 15.80 28.13
C LEU A 102 -1.53 14.48 27.38
N TYR A 103 -1.13 13.45 28.11
CA TYR A 103 -1.14 12.07 27.63
C TYR A 103 -1.66 11.15 28.72
N THR A 104 -2.33 10.05 28.34
CA THR A 104 -2.88 9.10 29.32
C THR A 104 -1.89 7.99 29.64
N ASN A 105 -2.09 7.28 30.75
CA ASN A 105 -1.38 6.02 31.01
C ASN A 105 -1.64 4.95 29.94
N VAL A 106 -2.80 5.02 29.26
CA VAL A 106 -3.14 4.12 28.16
C VAL A 106 -2.30 4.43 26.93
N THR A 107 -2.21 5.69 26.51
CA THR A 107 -1.31 6.13 25.42
C THR A 107 0.15 5.79 25.74
N TYR A 108 0.59 6.00 26.99
CA TYR A 108 1.96 5.64 27.38
C TYR A 108 2.22 4.14 27.26
N LYS A 109 1.24 3.31 27.66
CA LYS A 109 1.33 1.85 27.55
C LYS A 109 1.43 1.43 26.08
N GLU A 110 0.56 1.93 25.22
CA GLU A 110 0.57 1.71 23.77
C GLU A 110 1.95 1.98 23.16
N LEU A 111 2.52 3.15 23.44
CA LEU A 111 3.84 3.55 22.93
C LEU A 111 4.92 2.57 23.38
N THR A 112 4.95 2.22 24.67
CA THR A 112 5.99 1.33 25.21
C THR A 112 5.87 -0.11 24.73
N GLU A 113 4.66 -0.64 24.58
CA GLU A 113 4.44 -1.98 24.03
C GLU A 113 4.77 -2.03 22.55
N THR A 114 4.44 -0.97 21.81
CA THR A 114 4.81 -0.83 20.40
C THR A 114 6.34 -0.82 20.22
N PHE A 115 7.08 -0.14 21.09
CA PHE A 115 8.55 -0.21 21.04
C PHE A 115 9.08 -1.62 21.27
N VAL A 116 8.53 -2.36 22.25
CA VAL A 116 8.92 -3.75 22.47
C VAL A 116 8.65 -4.58 21.22
N TYR A 117 7.44 -4.46 20.67
CA TYR A 117 7.04 -5.17 19.45
C TYR A 117 8.00 -4.90 18.28
N TYR A 118 8.30 -3.64 17.97
CA TYR A 118 9.19 -3.32 16.85
C TYR A 118 10.65 -3.72 17.11
N VAL A 119 11.14 -3.57 18.34
CA VAL A 119 12.49 -4.04 18.71
C VAL A 119 12.58 -5.56 18.55
N ASP A 120 11.57 -6.30 18.99
CA ASP A 120 11.51 -7.76 18.83
C ASP A 120 11.40 -8.15 17.35
N LYS A 121 10.63 -7.41 16.55
CA LYS A 121 10.54 -7.65 15.10
C LYS A 121 11.88 -7.44 14.41
N ILE A 122 12.55 -6.31 14.68
CA ILE A 122 13.90 -6.01 14.17
C ILE A 122 14.87 -7.11 14.61
N LYS A 123 14.83 -7.52 15.88
CA LYS A 123 15.66 -8.58 16.43
C LYS A 123 15.44 -9.91 15.70
N GLN A 124 14.21 -10.33 15.50
CA GLN A 124 13.89 -11.60 14.81
C GLN A 124 14.49 -11.64 13.41
N VAL A 125 14.44 -10.53 12.69
CA VAL A 125 14.93 -10.42 11.31
C VAL A 125 16.46 -10.35 11.26
N LEU A 126 17.06 -9.53 12.13
CA LEU A 126 18.50 -9.28 12.11
C LEU A 126 19.31 -10.41 12.78
N GLN A 127 18.68 -11.28 13.58
CA GLN A 127 19.36 -12.44 14.18
C GLN A 127 19.52 -13.61 13.21
N VAL A 128 18.69 -13.70 12.17
CA VAL A 128 18.73 -14.83 11.22
C VAL A 128 19.61 -14.57 10.01
N THR A 129 19.96 -13.31 9.75
CA THR A 129 20.78 -12.91 8.59
C THR A 129 22.22 -12.62 8.99
N ASN A 130 23.14 -13.02 8.12
CA ASN A 130 24.57 -12.71 8.20
C ASN A 130 24.95 -11.55 7.27
N ALA A 131 23.97 -10.93 6.60
CA ALA A 131 24.17 -9.74 5.79
C ALA A 131 24.61 -8.56 6.66
N SER A 132 25.41 -7.68 6.08
CA SER A 132 25.87 -6.48 6.76
C SER A 132 24.69 -5.52 7.02
N PRO A 133 24.64 -4.89 8.21
CA PRO A 133 23.60 -3.92 8.57
C PRO A 133 23.34 -2.84 7.51
N THR A 134 24.40 -2.39 6.84
CA THR A 134 24.34 -1.37 5.78
C THR A 134 23.62 -1.85 4.53
N LYS A 135 23.72 -3.13 4.19
CA LYS A 135 23.06 -3.71 3.01
C LYS A 135 21.58 -3.94 3.31
N ILE A 136 21.29 -4.51 4.47
CA ILE A 136 19.91 -4.71 4.91
C ILE A 136 19.14 -3.40 4.91
N LYS A 137 19.76 -2.29 5.37
CA LYS A 137 19.13 -0.96 5.32
C LYS A 137 18.58 -0.59 3.93
N LYS A 138 19.28 -0.94 2.84
CA LYS A 138 18.82 -0.64 1.47
C LYS A 138 17.44 -1.24 1.15
N LEU A 139 17.11 -2.40 1.72
CA LEU A 139 15.77 -3.00 1.53
C LEU A 139 14.66 -2.17 2.19
N TYR A 140 15.00 -1.42 3.24
CA TYR A 140 14.07 -0.59 3.98
C TYR A 140 13.96 0.83 3.39
N ASP A 141 14.99 1.32 2.70
CA ASP A 141 15.00 2.61 1.99
C ASP A 141 13.94 2.69 0.85
N VAL A 142 13.46 1.53 0.37
CA VAL A 142 12.42 1.45 -0.69
C VAL A 142 11.01 1.76 -0.14
N LYS A 143 10.79 1.77 1.18
CA LYS A 143 9.47 2.06 1.79
C LYS A 143 9.50 3.30 2.69
N ASP A 144 8.59 4.23 2.41
CA ASP A 144 8.36 5.46 3.20
C ASP A 144 7.88 5.25 4.66
N ASP A 145 7.55 4.02 5.10
CA ASP A 145 6.99 3.75 6.46
C ASP A 145 7.94 2.99 7.42
N ASN A 146 9.22 2.80 7.09
CA ASN A 146 10.14 1.95 7.89
C ASN A 146 10.90 2.69 9.01
N GLY A 147 10.30 3.72 9.61
CA GLY A 147 11.02 4.65 10.50
C GLY A 147 11.66 4.03 11.75
N PHE A 148 11.17 2.88 12.24
CA PHE A 148 11.84 2.17 13.34
C PHE A 148 13.18 1.54 12.93
N TYR A 149 13.28 1.00 11.71
CA TYR A 149 14.53 0.45 11.18
C TYR A 149 15.54 1.57 10.92
N ASP A 150 15.09 2.70 10.35
CA ASP A 150 15.96 3.86 10.11
C ASP A 150 16.56 4.39 11.41
N ILE A 151 15.73 4.52 12.45
CA ILE A 151 16.17 4.94 13.77
C ILE A 151 17.15 3.94 14.36
N TYR A 152 16.89 2.63 14.23
CA TYR A 152 17.80 1.59 14.71
C TYR A 152 19.16 1.67 14.01
N TYR A 153 19.19 1.69 12.67
CA TYR A 153 20.44 1.70 11.92
C TYR A 153 21.26 2.95 12.17
N LYS A 154 20.61 4.12 12.28
CA LYS A 154 21.26 5.37 12.65
C LYS A 154 21.87 5.28 14.05
N TRP A 155 21.07 4.90 15.05
CA TRP A 155 21.52 4.76 16.44
C TRP A 155 22.65 3.74 16.59
N ALA A 156 22.50 2.55 16.00
CA ALA A 156 23.46 1.47 16.11
C ALA A 156 24.79 1.79 15.40
N GLY A 157 24.73 2.50 14.27
CA GLY A 157 25.91 2.97 13.55
C GLY A 157 26.68 4.03 14.32
N GLU A 158 26.00 5.06 14.85
CA GLU A 158 26.61 6.13 15.65
C GLU A 158 27.23 5.58 16.95
N ASN A 159 26.58 4.60 17.60
CA ASN A 159 26.98 4.06 18.88
C ASN A 159 27.79 2.74 18.80
N LYS A 160 28.13 2.27 17.58
CA LYS A 160 28.77 0.96 17.34
C LYS A 160 28.13 -0.17 18.15
N SER A 161 26.80 -0.22 18.15
CA SER A 161 25.99 -1.04 19.07
C SER A 161 24.97 -1.93 18.35
N TYR A 162 25.31 -2.39 17.14
CA TYR A 162 24.53 -3.40 16.42
C TYR A 162 24.30 -4.63 17.30
N GLY A 163 23.08 -5.16 17.29
CA GLY A 163 22.71 -6.34 18.06
C GLY A 163 22.39 -6.07 19.54
N LYS A 164 22.53 -4.83 20.03
CA LYS A 164 22.22 -4.48 21.43
C LYS A 164 20.76 -4.02 21.58
N TRP A 165 19.85 -4.99 21.51
CA TRP A 165 18.40 -4.74 21.49
C TRP A 165 17.86 -4.04 22.75
N ASN A 166 18.35 -4.44 23.94
CA ASN A 166 17.93 -3.83 25.20
C ASN A 166 18.38 -2.37 25.31
N ASP A 167 19.60 -2.08 24.84
CA ASP A 167 20.13 -0.70 24.82
C ASP A 167 19.33 0.16 23.83
N PHE A 168 18.94 -0.41 22.69
CA PHE A 168 18.07 0.27 21.74
C PHE A 168 16.68 0.56 22.32
N LEU A 169 16.08 -0.41 23.01
CA LEU A 169 14.80 -0.21 23.71
C LEU A 169 14.92 0.86 24.79
N TYR A 170 16.03 0.90 25.53
CA TYR A 170 16.31 1.95 26.51
C TYR A 170 16.44 3.32 25.84
N TYR A 171 17.14 3.39 24.70
CA TYR A 171 17.24 4.60 23.90
C TYR A 171 15.87 5.12 23.45
N LEU A 172 15.00 4.27 22.90
CA LEU A 172 13.63 4.65 22.51
C LEU A 172 12.81 5.17 23.69
N LYS A 173 12.90 4.50 24.85
CA LYS A 173 12.23 4.95 26.08
C LYS A 173 12.78 6.28 26.60
N GLY A 174 14.09 6.53 26.43
CA GLY A 174 14.72 7.82 26.71
C GLY A 174 14.16 8.93 25.81
N GLN A 175 14.16 8.73 24.50
CA GLN A 175 13.59 9.66 23.53
C GLN A 175 12.10 9.97 23.81
N LEU A 176 11.32 8.95 24.18
CA LEU A 176 9.94 9.13 24.59
C LEU A 176 9.83 10.02 25.83
N ARG A 177 10.64 9.76 26.86
CA ARG A 177 10.66 10.56 28.10
C ARG A 177 10.94 12.03 27.81
N ASP A 178 11.93 12.30 26.97
CA ASP A 178 12.30 13.66 26.59
C ASP A 178 11.18 14.35 25.80
N THR A 179 10.53 13.61 24.90
CA THR A 179 9.42 14.12 24.07
C THR A 179 8.21 14.52 24.91
N ILE A 180 7.83 13.68 25.88
CA ILE A 180 6.63 13.91 26.71
C ILE A 180 6.94 14.67 28.01
N ALA A 181 8.19 15.06 28.26
CA ALA A 181 8.60 15.72 29.51
C ALA A 181 7.79 16.99 29.80
N SER A 182 7.37 17.68 28.74
CA SER A 182 6.55 18.90 28.83
C SER A 182 5.04 18.65 28.93
N PHE A 183 4.58 17.40 28.85
CA PHE A 183 3.15 17.05 28.82
C PHE A 183 2.70 16.57 30.20
N ARG A 184 1.47 16.89 30.60
CA ARG A 184 0.90 16.39 31.84
C ARG A 184 0.39 14.96 31.66
N LYS A 185 0.87 14.04 32.49
CA LYS A 185 0.33 12.68 32.56
C LYS A 185 -1.03 12.67 33.25
N VAL A 186 -2.01 12.00 32.64
CA VAL A 186 -3.32 11.72 33.22
C VAL A 186 -3.47 10.22 33.42
N THR A 187 -3.85 9.81 34.64
CA THR A 187 -4.16 8.41 34.92
C THR A 187 -5.66 8.20 34.76
N ILE A 188 -6.04 7.39 33.78
CA ILE A 188 -7.41 7.02 33.46
C ILE A 188 -7.64 5.55 33.84
N GLN A 189 -8.88 5.25 34.22
CA GLN A 189 -9.32 3.89 34.46
C GLN A 189 -9.64 3.21 33.13
N ASN A 190 -9.33 1.91 33.01
CA ASN A 190 -9.68 1.15 31.81
C ASN A 190 -11.20 0.95 31.76
N SER A 191 -11.85 1.50 30.73
CA SER A 191 -13.31 1.47 30.57
C SER A 191 -13.86 0.05 30.40
N GLN A 192 -13.02 -0.91 29.97
CA GLN A 192 -13.36 -2.34 29.94
C GLN A 192 -13.80 -2.88 31.32
N VAL A 193 -13.35 -2.25 32.41
CA VAL A 193 -13.64 -2.66 33.78
C VAL A 193 -14.97 -2.11 34.30
N PHE A 194 -15.42 -0.95 33.80
CA PHE A 194 -16.57 -0.22 34.37
C PHE A 194 -17.80 -0.20 33.47
N ASP A 195 -17.62 -0.25 32.14
CA ASP A 195 -18.73 -0.27 31.17
C ASP A 195 -18.35 -1.14 29.97
N LYS A 196 -18.23 -2.45 30.23
CA LYS A 196 -17.74 -3.44 29.26
C LYS A 196 -18.61 -3.50 28.01
N GLU A 197 -19.94 -3.44 28.15
CA GLU A 197 -20.85 -3.56 27.01
C GLU A 197 -20.66 -2.40 26.04
N LYS A 198 -20.70 -1.15 26.53
CA LYS A 198 -20.46 0.03 25.70
C LYS A 198 -19.06 0.03 25.10
N PHE A 199 -18.05 -0.38 25.88
CA PHE A 199 -16.67 -0.47 25.42
C PHE A 199 -16.52 -1.40 24.22
N GLU A 200 -17.01 -2.64 24.32
CA GLU A 200 -16.89 -3.64 23.25
C GLU A 200 -17.66 -3.20 21.98
N ILE A 201 -18.85 -2.59 22.12
CA ILE A 201 -19.62 -2.07 20.98
C ILE A 201 -18.81 -1.04 20.19
N LEU A 202 -18.17 -0.08 20.89
CA LEU A 202 -17.38 0.96 20.24
C LEU A 202 -16.08 0.40 19.63
N VAL A 203 -15.46 -0.57 20.28
CA VAL A 203 -14.27 -1.26 19.74
C VAL A 203 -14.63 -1.99 18.45
N ASP A 204 -15.70 -2.79 18.45
CA ASP A 204 -16.12 -3.55 17.27
C ASP A 204 -16.50 -2.63 16.11
N ASP A 205 -17.19 -1.52 16.38
CA ASP A 205 -17.59 -0.56 15.36
C ASP A 205 -16.40 0.23 14.78
N LEU A 206 -15.44 0.68 15.61
CA LEU A 206 -14.21 1.31 15.12
C LEU A 206 -13.34 0.34 14.33
N GLU A 207 -13.22 -0.90 14.81
CA GLU A 207 -12.48 -1.98 14.13
C GLU A 207 -13.10 -2.27 12.75
N CYS A 208 -14.42 -2.38 12.67
CA CYS A 208 -15.17 -2.57 11.43
C CYS A 208 -15.01 -1.37 10.48
N PHE A 209 -15.09 -0.15 11.00
CA PHE A 209 -14.92 1.07 10.22
C PHE A 209 -13.52 1.16 9.61
N LYS A 210 -12.46 0.96 10.42
CA LYS A 210 -11.08 0.98 9.92
C LYS A 210 -10.85 -0.14 8.89
N ARG A 211 -11.48 -1.32 9.03
CA ARG A 211 -11.39 -2.43 8.06
C ARG A 211 -12.04 -2.12 6.72
N ASN A 212 -13.17 -1.41 6.73
CA ASN A 212 -13.96 -1.14 5.53
C ASN A 212 -13.55 0.15 4.82
N SER A 213 -12.64 0.94 5.39
CA SER A 213 -12.13 2.16 4.74
C SER A 213 -11.25 1.82 3.53
N SER A 214 -11.60 2.36 2.36
CA SER A 214 -10.99 2.15 1.02
C SER A 214 -9.48 2.38 0.96
N ASN A 215 -8.91 3.12 1.93
CA ASN A 215 -7.48 3.43 2.02
C ASN A 215 -6.66 2.37 2.78
N SER A 216 -7.29 1.36 3.37
CA SER A 216 -6.59 0.26 4.02
C SER A 216 -6.41 -0.91 3.05
N ASN A 217 -5.22 -1.03 2.46
CA ASN A 217 -4.80 -2.28 1.82
C ASN A 217 -4.80 -3.40 2.88
N ARG A 218 -5.95 -4.06 3.14
CA ARG A 218 -6.16 -5.26 3.98
C ARG A 218 -5.12 -5.46 5.11
N ARG A 219 -4.76 -4.41 5.86
CA ARG A 219 -3.79 -4.54 6.96
C ARG A 219 -4.54 -5.17 8.12
N SER A 220 -3.92 -6.14 8.79
CA SER A 220 -4.52 -6.70 10.00
C SER A 220 -4.63 -5.58 11.05
N ILE A 221 -5.83 -5.09 11.28
CA ILE A 221 -6.09 -4.12 12.34
C ILE A 221 -5.87 -4.82 13.68
N ASN A 222 -4.97 -4.27 14.49
CA ASN A 222 -4.71 -4.78 15.82
C ASN A 222 -5.80 -4.25 16.77
N ARG A 223 -6.66 -5.15 17.25
CA ARG A 223 -7.74 -4.81 18.20
C ARG A 223 -7.21 -4.10 19.44
N VAL A 224 -6.01 -4.43 19.92
CA VAL A 224 -5.39 -3.78 21.09
C VAL A 224 -5.19 -2.27 20.86
N ASN A 225 -4.80 -1.85 19.65
CA ASN A 225 -4.66 -0.43 19.33
C ASN A 225 -6.02 0.27 19.29
N VAL A 226 -7.05 -0.42 18.77
CA VAL A 226 -8.44 0.08 18.77
C VAL A 226 -8.93 0.25 20.22
N GLU A 227 -8.63 -0.70 21.11
CA GLU A 227 -8.96 -0.60 22.54
C GLU A 227 -8.29 0.61 23.21
N TYR A 228 -7.06 0.95 22.83
CA TYR A 228 -6.37 2.14 23.32
C TYR A 228 -7.05 3.44 22.84
N ASP A 229 -7.41 3.51 21.56
CA ASP A 229 -8.18 4.63 20.99
C ASP A 229 -9.51 4.84 21.76
N ILE A 230 -10.29 3.75 21.93
CA ILE A 230 -11.61 3.82 22.58
C ILE A 230 -11.51 4.21 24.06
N ASN A 231 -10.52 3.70 24.80
CA ASN A 231 -10.31 4.10 26.19
C ASN A 231 -10.07 5.62 26.33
N ASN A 232 -9.24 6.19 25.45
CA ASN A 232 -8.99 7.63 25.45
C ASN A 232 -10.25 8.44 25.10
N ILE A 233 -11.04 7.98 24.13
CA ILE A 233 -12.30 8.64 23.73
C ILE A 233 -13.36 8.56 24.84
N LEU A 234 -13.51 7.42 25.51
CA LEU A 234 -14.45 7.27 26.62
C LEU A 234 -14.08 8.17 27.81
N HIS A 235 -12.78 8.26 28.14
CA HIS A 235 -12.31 9.22 29.14
C HIS A 235 -12.65 10.67 28.72
N LEU A 236 -12.43 11.01 27.45
CA LEU A 236 -12.76 12.34 26.92
C LEU A 236 -14.26 12.65 27.01
N LEU A 237 -15.12 11.68 26.72
CA LEU A 237 -16.57 11.79 26.86
C LEU A 237 -16.98 12.11 28.30
N ASP A 238 -16.38 11.43 29.28
CA ASP A 238 -16.70 11.65 30.69
C ASP A 238 -16.17 12.98 31.22
N GLU A 239 -15.01 13.46 30.73
CA GLU A 239 -14.52 14.80 31.03
C GLU A 239 -15.40 15.88 30.43
N ARG A 240 -15.88 15.71 29.19
CA ARG A 240 -16.75 16.70 28.52
C ARG A 240 -18.15 16.77 29.12
N LYS A 241 -18.72 15.67 29.62
CA LYS A 241 -20.01 15.70 30.36
C LYS A 241 -19.97 16.64 31.56
N LYS A 242 -18.78 16.86 32.15
CA LYS A 242 -18.58 17.79 33.26
C LYS A 242 -18.50 19.25 32.78
N ASN A 243 -18.14 19.47 31.52
CA ASN A 243 -17.72 20.78 30.97
C ASN A 243 -18.53 21.18 29.72
N GLY A 244 -19.69 21.79 29.94
CA GLY A 244 -20.41 22.59 28.94
C GLY A 244 -21.03 21.84 27.75
N LYS A 245 -21.79 22.57 26.92
CA LYS A 245 -22.50 22.00 25.75
C LYS A 245 -22.04 22.53 24.40
N ASN A 246 -21.21 23.58 24.38
CA ASN A 246 -20.79 24.25 23.14
C ASN A 246 -19.25 24.35 23.04
N ALA A 247 -18.74 24.65 21.84
CA ALA A 247 -17.30 24.69 21.56
C ALA A 247 -16.52 25.77 22.35
N TRP A 248 -17.25 26.74 22.95
CA TRP A 248 -16.64 27.78 23.80
C TRP A 248 -16.37 27.26 25.21
N GLU A 249 -17.22 26.38 25.71
CA GLU A 249 -17.14 25.82 27.05
C GLU A 249 -16.33 24.53 27.10
N ILE A 250 -16.38 23.73 26.02
CA ILE A 250 -15.63 22.48 25.91
C ILE A 250 -14.15 22.79 25.79
N ASN A 251 -13.34 22.27 26.71
CA ASN A 251 -11.90 22.53 26.72
C ASN A 251 -11.07 21.33 26.30
N GLU A 252 -11.62 20.14 26.41
CA GLU A 252 -10.92 18.89 26.22
C GLU A 252 -11.07 18.39 24.78
N TYR A 253 -9.95 18.11 24.11
CA TYR A 253 -9.91 17.54 22.76
C TYR A 253 -8.86 16.43 22.68
N MET A 254 -9.11 15.41 21.86
CA MET A 254 -8.07 14.46 21.47
C MET A 254 -7.43 14.92 20.16
N ILE A 255 -6.10 14.93 20.11
CA ILE A 255 -5.35 15.31 18.93
C ILE A 255 -4.74 14.04 18.34
N SER A 256 -5.24 13.63 17.17
CA SER A 256 -4.76 12.47 16.44
C SER A 256 -4.44 12.81 15.00
N ALA A 257 -3.50 12.08 14.41
CA ALA A 257 -3.17 12.18 13.00
C ALA A 257 -3.52 10.90 12.21
N ASP A 258 -4.35 10.05 12.82
CA ASP A 258 -5.06 8.94 12.18
C ASP A 258 -6.39 9.47 11.63
N HIS A 259 -6.46 9.64 10.30
CA HIS A 259 -7.67 10.11 9.63
C HIS A 259 -8.85 9.15 9.82
N GLY A 260 -8.60 7.83 9.89
CA GLY A 260 -9.66 6.86 10.11
C GLY A 260 -10.30 7.00 11.48
N LEU A 261 -9.51 7.34 12.51
CA LEU A 261 -10.03 7.63 13.85
C LEU A 261 -10.84 8.93 13.88
N VAL A 262 -10.36 9.98 13.22
CA VAL A 262 -11.06 11.28 13.13
C VAL A 262 -12.40 11.13 12.42
N GLU A 263 -12.42 10.52 11.23
CA GLU A 263 -13.62 10.31 10.44
C GLU A 263 -14.64 9.42 11.17
N TRP A 264 -14.17 8.37 11.84
CA TRP A 264 -15.02 7.53 12.66
C TRP A 264 -15.66 8.31 13.80
N ALA A 265 -14.87 9.11 14.53
CA ALA A 265 -15.38 9.90 15.65
C ALA A 265 -16.41 10.94 15.18
N ASP A 266 -16.16 11.60 14.05
CA ASP A 266 -17.11 12.57 13.47
C ASP A 266 -18.42 11.89 13.04
N ARG A 267 -18.36 10.67 12.51
CA ARG A 267 -19.55 9.86 12.19
C ARG A 267 -20.32 9.48 13.45
N MET A 268 -19.62 9.03 14.49
CA MET A 268 -20.24 8.51 15.72
C MET A 268 -20.88 9.61 16.55
N PHE A 269 -20.28 10.79 16.59
CA PHE A 269 -20.75 11.93 17.39
C PHE A 269 -21.26 13.05 16.49
N LEU A 270 -22.00 12.69 15.44
CA LEU A 270 -22.51 13.63 14.45
C LEU A 270 -23.38 14.71 15.11
N GLY A 271 -23.08 15.98 14.81
CA GLY A 271 -23.80 17.12 15.36
C GLY A 271 -23.28 17.61 16.72
N GLU A 272 -22.31 16.92 17.31
CA GLU A 272 -21.58 17.39 18.49
C GLU A 272 -20.31 18.17 18.11
N VAL A 273 -19.69 18.82 19.10
CA VAL A 273 -18.37 19.44 18.92
C VAL A 273 -17.32 18.32 18.75
N PRO A 274 -16.45 18.37 17.71
CA PRO A 274 -15.53 17.27 17.40
C PRO A 274 -14.70 16.82 18.60
N TYR A 275 -14.65 15.50 18.83
CA TYR A 275 -13.89 14.88 19.92
C TYR A 275 -12.42 14.70 19.56
N VAL A 276 -12.18 14.15 18.38
CA VAL A 276 -10.85 13.87 17.84
C VAL A 276 -10.61 14.85 16.69
N VAL A 277 -9.49 15.56 16.72
CA VAL A 277 -9.20 16.62 15.74
C VAL A 277 -7.77 16.48 15.23
N LEU A 278 -7.58 16.75 13.93
CA LEU A 278 -6.25 16.78 13.32
C LEU A 278 -5.41 17.95 13.88
N PRO A 279 -4.09 17.76 14.09
CA PRO A 279 -3.17 18.84 14.44
C PRO A 279 -3.26 20.04 13.49
N SER A 280 -3.43 19.79 12.19
CA SER A 280 -3.50 20.82 11.15
C SER A 280 -4.66 21.80 11.32
N ILE A 281 -5.81 21.33 11.79
CA ILE A 281 -7.00 22.14 12.03
C ILE A 281 -6.73 23.11 13.19
N TRP A 282 -6.24 22.57 14.31
CA TRP A 282 -5.89 23.40 15.47
C TRP A 282 -4.73 24.34 15.15
N TYR A 283 -3.72 23.89 14.42
CA TYR A 283 -2.60 24.73 14.02
C TYR A 283 -3.06 25.92 13.16
N SER A 284 -3.96 25.69 12.20
CA SER A 284 -4.59 26.77 11.41
C SER A 284 -5.26 27.82 12.29
N LEU A 285 -6.02 27.37 13.29
CA LEU A 285 -6.73 28.24 14.21
C LEU A 285 -5.76 29.04 15.09
N LEU A 286 -4.73 28.37 15.63
CA LEU A 286 -3.69 28.98 16.44
C LEU A 286 -2.95 30.09 15.66
N LEU A 287 -2.44 29.77 14.47
CA LEU A 287 -1.71 30.70 13.61
C LEU A 287 -2.56 31.91 13.19
N LYS A 288 -3.87 31.73 13.01
CA LYS A 288 -4.77 32.82 12.69
C LYS A 288 -4.99 33.76 13.88
N LEU A 289 -4.99 33.25 15.10
CA LEU A 289 -5.36 33.98 16.31
C LEU A 289 -4.19 34.62 17.07
N THR A 290 -2.98 34.09 16.94
CA THR A 290 -1.81 34.56 17.74
C THR A 290 -0.66 35.14 16.92
N GLY A 291 -0.83 35.29 15.61
CA GLY A 291 0.22 35.83 14.74
C GLY A 291 1.14 34.73 14.21
N ARG A 292 2.02 35.11 13.27
CA ARG A 292 2.72 34.17 12.36
C ARG A 292 4.16 34.58 12.11
N THR A 293 4.97 33.57 11.83
CA THR A 293 6.34 33.64 11.31
C THR A 293 6.41 32.96 9.94
N GLU A 294 7.55 33.08 9.24
CA GLU A 294 7.73 32.40 7.95
C GLU A 294 7.77 30.87 8.09
N ASP A 295 8.34 30.37 9.19
CA ASP A 295 8.45 28.93 9.47
C ASP A 295 7.06 28.30 9.68
N ASP A 296 6.15 29.02 10.35
CA ASP A 296 4.78 28.57 10.61
C ASP A 296 4.01 28.18 9.32
N TYR A 297 4.23 28.91 8.22
CA TYR A 297 3.59 28.62 6.93
C TYR A 297 4.16 27.36 6.30
N LYS A 298 5.47 27.10 6.46
CA LYS A 298 6.10 25.89 5.93
C LYS A 298 5.60 24.65 6.68
N ALA A 299 5.51 24.69 8.00
CA ALA A 299 4.90 23.60 8.76
C ALA A 299 3.42 23.39 8.44
N TYR A 300 2.69 24.48 8.18
CA TYR A 300 1.30 24.36 7.77
C TYR A 300 1.15 23.56 6.47
N VAL A 301 1.97 23.86 5.48
CA VAL A 301 1.99 23.18 4.19
C VAL A 301 2.43 21.72 4.32
N GLU A 302 3.35 21.43 5.23
CA GLU A 302 3.76 20.06 5.55
C GLU A 302 2.59 19.19 6.04
N PHE A 303 1.64 19.76 6.79
CA PHE A 303 0.46 19.03 7.24
C PHE A 303 -0.52 18.65 6.11
N MET A 304 -0.45 19.33 4.96
CA MET A 304 -1.33 19.08 3.81
C MET A 304 -0.81 17.96 2.89
N LYS A 305 0.43 17.50 3.10
CA LYS A 305 1.04 16.46 2.27
C LYS A 305 0.29 15.14 2.35
N LEU A 306 0.08 14.54 1.19
CA LEU A 306 -0.57 13.24 1.05
C LEU A 306 0.45 12.13 1.29
N ARG A 307 0.06 11.10 2.04
CA ARG A 307 0.87 9.88 2.17
C ARG A 307 0.84 9.13 0.83
N TYR A 308 1.93 8.52 0.38
CA TYR A 308 1.86 7.62 -0.76
C TYR A 308 1.11 6.32 -0.41
N THR A 309 0.33 5.78 -1.35
CA THR A 309 -0.24 4.44 -1.23
C THR A 309 0.85 3.42 -1.50
N GLN A 310 1.09 2.52 -0.54
CA GLN A 310 2.06 1.45 -0.74
C GLN A 310 1.49 0.38 -1.66
N THR A 311 2.10 0.21 -2.83
CA THR A 311 1.79 -0.86 -3.79
C THR A 311 2.68 -2.10 -3.59
N ILE A 312 3.69 -2.03 -2.72
CA ILE A 312 4.60 -3.15 -2.48
C ILE A 312 3.94 -4.15 -1.52
N ASN A 313 3.45 -5.26 -2.07
CA ASN A 313 2.81 -6.35 -1.34
C ASN A 313 3.78 -7.20 -0.49
N TYR A 314 5.10 -6.99 -0.60
CA TYR A 314 6.11 -7.78 0.11
C TYR A 314 6.87 -6.95 1.14
N THR A 315 7.21 -7.55 2.27
CA THR A 315 7.94 -6.92 3.37
C THR A 315 9.44 -7.25 3.28
N PRO A 316 10.35 -6.30 3.58
CA PRO A 316 11.79 -6.60 3.64
C PRO A 316 12.13 -7.82 4.50
N GLU A 317 11.33 -8.06 5.54
CA GLU A 317 11.44 -9.24 6.40
C GLU A 317 11.26 -10.55 5.64
N GLU A 318 10.28 -10.63 4.73
CA GLU A 318 10.06 -11.82 3.92
C GLU A 318 11.18 -12.01 2.88
N ILE A 319 11.73 -10.92 2.32
CA ILE A 319 12.91 -10.99 1.42
C ILE A 319 14.12 -11.57 2.16
N ILE A 320 14.39 -11.04 3.36
CA ILE A 320 15.52 -11.50 4.18
C ILE A 320 15.34 -12.98 4.53
N TYR A 321 14.13 -13.40 4.88
CA TYR A 321 13.83 -14.81 5.14
C TYR A 321 14.17 -15.68 3.91
N ASP A 322 13.67 -15.33 2.72
CA ASP A 322 13.96 -16.10 1.49
C ASP A 322 15.45 -16.17 1.18
N ILE A 323 16.20 -15.07 1.35
CA ILE A 323 17.65 -15.04 1.17
C ILE A 323 18.34 -15.99 2.15
N THR A 324 17.95 -15.97 3.43
CA THR A 324 18.53 -16.84 4.46
C THR A 324 18.23 -18.33 4.25
N GLN A 325 17.13 -18.67 3.58
CA GLN A 325 16.84 -20.06 3.17
C GLN A 325 17.74 -20.53 2.03
N LEU A 326 18.21 -19.63 1.17
CA LEU A 326 19.08 -19.96 0.04
C LEU A 326 20.56 -20.08 0.45
N THR A 327 21.01 -19.28 1.41
CA THR A 327 22.42 -19.27 1.82
C THR A 327 22.63 -18.73 3.22
N GLU A 328 23.60 -19.29 3.94
CA GLU A 328 24.09 -18.79 5.23
C GLU A 328 25.29 -17.83 5.07
N LYS A 329 25.91 -17.75 3.87
CA LYS A 329 27.12 -16.96 3.64
C LYS A 329 26.79 -15.46 3.53
N GLY A 330 27.23 -14.66 4.51
CA GLY A 330 26.94 -13.23 4.59
C GLY A 330 27.33 -12.42 3.35
N GLU A 331 28.48 -12.73 2.73
CA GLU A 331 28.93 -12.07 1.49
C GLU A 331 27.96 -12.29 0.32
N ILE A 332 27.40 -13.49 0.19
CA ILE A 332 26.41 -13.79 -0.84
C ILE A 332 25.10 -13.07 -0.51
N GLN A 333 24.66 -13.08 0.76
CA GLN A 333 23.46 -12.35 1.18
C GLN A 333 23.56 -10.85 0.86
N ASP A 334 24.71 -10.24 1.15
CA ASP A 334 24.99 -8.84 0.83
C ASP A 334 24.87 -8.54 -0.66
N ARG A 335 25.44 -9.42 -1.50
CA ARG A 335 25.41 -9.25 -2.94
C ARG A 335 24.01 -9.44 -3.53
N VAL A 336 23.24 -10.38 -3.00
CA VAL A 336 21.82 -10.56 -3.39
C VAL A 336 21.01 -9.32 -3.08
N ILE A 337 21.20 -8.72 -1.91
CA ILE A 337 20.51 -7.47 -1.53
C ILE A 337 20.88 -6.33 -2.48
N ASP A 338 22.16 -6.18 -2.83
CA ASP A 338 22.61 -5.19 -3.82
C ASP A 338 21.93 -5.40 -5.18
N ILE A 339 21.89 -6.63 -5.70
CA ILE A 339 21.26 -6.91 -7.00
C ILE A 339 19.77 -6.57 -6.96
N LEU A 340 19.06 -6.96 -5.89
CA LEU A 340 17.62 -6.69 -5.76
C LEU A 340 17.30 -5.19 -5.69
N THR A 341 18.15 -4.42 -5.01
CA THR A 341 17.92 -2.98 -4.78
C THR A 341 18.45 -2.10 -5.91
N ASP A 342 19.67 -2.35 -6.38
CA ASP A 342 20.34 -1.51 -7.38
C ASP A 342 19.76 -1.74 -8.80
N GLU A 343 19.24 -2.94 -9.11
CA GLU A 343 18.62 -3.25 -10.42
C GLU A 343 17.09 -3.03 -10.44
N ASN A 344 16.51 -2.45 -9.36
CA ASN A 344 15.07 -2.17 -9.23
C ASN A 344 14.15 -3.39 -9.46
N LEU A 345 14.64 -4.61 -9.26
CA LEU A 345 13.85 -5.84 -9.44
C LEU A 345 12.62 -5.89 -8.51
N LEU A 346 12.64 -5.11 -7.42
CA LEU A 346 11.57 -4.98 -6.44
C LEU A 346 10.42 -4.05 -6.85
N ILE A 347 10.53 -3.30 -7.96
CA ILE A 347 9.45 -2.43 -8.45
C ILE A 347 8.59 -3.23 -9.44
N THR A 348 7.46 -3.76 -8.98
CA THR A 348 6.44 -4.35 -9.86
C THR A 348 5.26 -3.41 -10.06
N LYS A 349 4.74 -3.38 -11.29
CA LYS A 349 3.36 -2.96 -11.55
C LYS A 349 2.47 -4.19 -11.33
N ASP A 350 1.54 -4.06 -10.39
CA ASP A 350 0.40 -4.94 -10.10
C ASP A 350 0.66 -6.45 -9.92
N ASN A 351 0.33 -6.92 -8.70
CA ASN A 351 -0.14 -8.27 -8.35
C ASN A 351 0.47 -9.47 -9.10
N GLU A 352 1.50 -10.09 -8.52
CA GLU A 352 1.57 -11.55 -8.35
C GLU A 352 2.66 -11.97 -7.33
N GLN A 353 2.25 -12.67 -6.28
CA GLN A 353 3.09 -13.04 -5.12
C GLN A 353 4.15 -14.12 -5.46
N LEU A 354 3.98 -14.81 -6.60
CA LEU A 354 4.92 -15.83 -7.12
C LEU A 354 6.16 -15.20 -7.80
N GLU A 355 6.12 -13.92 -8.14
CA GLU A 355 7.18 -13.24 -8.91
C GLU A 355 8.42 -12.92 -8.04
N ILE A 356 8.27 -12.75 -6.73
CA ILE A 356 9.36 -12.23 -5.86
C ILE A 356 10.30 -13.33 -5.38
N GLN A 357 9.79 -14.51 -5.00
CA GLN A 357 10.67 -15.63 -4.62
C GLN A 357 11.57 -16.04 -5.79
N GLU A 358 11.05 -16.03 -7.01
CA GLU A 358 11.86 -16.30 -8.20
C GLU A 358 12.88 -15.18 -8.44
N LYS A 359 12.51 -13.91 -8.25
CA LYS A 359 13.46 -12.78 -8.32
C LYS A 359 14.58 -12.86 -7.29
N VAL A 360 14.27 -13.18 -6.04
CA VAL A 360 15.29 -13.41 -4.99
C VAL A 360 16.23 -14.53 -5.42
N ARG A 361 15.68 -15.57 -6.06
CA ARG A 361 16.46 -16.72 -6.53
C ARG A 361 17.31 -16.40 -7.76
N ILE A 362 16.83 -15.60 -8.70
CA ILE A 362 17.61 -15.09 -9.84
C ILE A 362 18.76 -14.21 -9.33
N ALA A 363 18.47 -13.30 -8.39
CA ALA A 363 19.49 -12.47 -7.76
C ALA A 363 20.54 -13.32 -7.01
N TYR A 364 20.11 -14.40 -6.35
CA TYR A 364 21.01 -15.38 -5.74
C TYR A 364 21.92 -16.06 -6.77
N ASP A 365 21.36 -16.62 -7.84
CA ASP A 365 22.14 -17.29 -8.88
C ASP A 365 23.19 -16.33 -9.49
N LYS A 366 22.82 -15.06 -9.71
CA LYS A 366 23.72 -14.02 -10.20
C LYS A 366 24.80 -13.62 -9.19
N ALA A 367 24.43 -13.41 -7.92
CA ALA A 367 25.38 -13.09 -6.86
C ALA A 367 26.46 -14.17 -6.73
N VAL A 368 26.04 -15.43 -6.77
CA VAL A 368 26.91 -16.59 -6.72
C VAL A 368 27.83 -16.65 -7.95
N ASP A 369 27.31 -16.41 -9.15
CA ASP A 369 28.09 -16.37 -10.40
C ASP A 369 29.18 -15.27 -10.35
N GLU A 370 28.84 -14.09 -9.84
CA GLU A 370 29.76 -12.95 -9.75
C GLU A 370 30.88 -13.18 -8.72
N ILE A 371 30.53 -13.63 -7.51
CA ILE A 371 31.52 -13.91 -6.44
C ILE A 371 32.48 -15.02 -6.90
N ARG A 372 31.96 -16.10 -7.51
CA ARG A 372 32.78 -17.22 -7.97
C ARG A 372 33.69 -16.88 -9.14
N LYS A 373 33.24 -16.02 -10.07
CA LYS A 373 34.12 -15.50 -11.14
C LYS A 373 35.27 -14.69 -10.55
N ASN A 374 35.01 -13.90 -9.52
CA ASN A 374 36.05 -13.12 -8.84
C ASN A 374 37.02 -14.06 -8.10
N GLU A 375 36.54 -15.03 -7.33
CA GLU A 375 37.39 -16.03 -6.64
C GLU A 375 38.25 -16.85 -7.62
N TYR A 376 37.70 -17.25 -8.77
CA TYR A 376 38.44 -17.96 -9.81
C TYR A 376 39.57 -17.10 -10.40
N ASN A 377 39.29 -15.83 -10.72
CA ASN A 377 40.26 -14.89 -11.26
C ASN A 377 41.34 -14.52 -10.24
N ASP A 378 40.97 -14.36 -8.97
CA ASP A 378 41.89 -14.03 -7.88
C ASP A 378 42.80 -15.22 -7.53
N GLY A 379 42.26 -16.44 -7.45
CA GLY A 379 43.07 -17.65 -7.24
C GLY A 379 44.07 -17.91 -8.37
N TYR A 380 43.67 -17.65 -9.62
CA TYR A 380 44.55 -17.74 -10.79
C TYR A 380 45.66 -16.69 -10.78
N SER A 381 45.34 -15.44 -10.42
CA SER A 381 46.31 -14.33 -10.38
C SER A 381 47.27 -14.39 -9.19
N LEU A 382 46.85 -14.94 -8.04
CA LEU A 382 47.65 -15.08 -6.83
C LEU A 382 48.43 -16.41 -6.73
N GLY A 383 48.25 -17.33 -7.68
CA GLY A 383 48.94 -18.62 -7.71
C GLY A 383 48.53 -19.60 -6.58
N ASN A 384 47.35 -19.39 -5.98
CA ASN A 384 46.85 -20.22 -4.87
C ASN A 384 46.12 -21.47 -5.40
N VAL A 385 46.83 -22.61 -5.43
CA VAL A 385 46.39 -23.86 -6.10
C VAL A 385 45.16 -24.49 -5.43
N GLU A 386 45.01 -24.38 -4.11
CA GLU A 386 43.85 -24.90 -3.38
C GLU A 386 42.60 -24.06 -3.61
N GLY A 387 42.73 -22.72 -3.57
CA GLY A 387 41.62 -21.80 -3.87
C GLY A 387 41.13 -21.95 -5.31
N TYR A 388 42.04 -22.11 -6.27
CA TYR A 388 41.72 -22.34 -7.68
C TYR A 388 40.95 -23.66 -7.90
N ARG A 389 41.34 -24.74 -7.24
CA ARG A 389 40.67 -26.05 -7.37
C ARG A 389 39.28 -26.05 -6.74
N SER A 390 39.15 -25.50 -5.54
CA SER A 390 37.84 -25.38 -4.86
C SER A 390 36.87 -24.52 -5.67
N GLY A 391 37.31 -23.36 -6.16
CA GLY A 391 36.47 -22.48 -6.97
C GLY A 391 36.04 -23.12 -8.29
N LYS A 392 36.89 -23.95 -8.91
CA LYS A 392 36.57 -24.69 -10.13
C LYS A 392 35.53 -25.80 -9.91
N GLU A 393 35.68 -26.63 -8.88
CA GLU A 393 34.72 -27.70 -8.57
C GLU A 393 33.33 -27.16 -8.22
N ASP A 394 33.28 -26.04 -7.47
CA ASP A 394 32.02 -25.40 -7.11
C ASP A 394 31.37 -24.68 -8.30
N ALA A 395 32.16 -24.10 -9.22
CA ALA A 395 31.66 -23.54 -10.47
C ALA A 395 31.07 -24.62 -11.41
N GLU A 396 31.69 -25.80 -11.47
CA GLU A 396 31.19 -26.93 -12.27
C GLU A 396 29.86 -27.48 -11.73
N LYS A 397 29.73 -27.66 -10.41
CA LYS A 397 28.46 -28.09 -9.78
C LYS A 397 27.33 -27.09 -10.02
N PHE A 398 27.63 -25.80 -9.94
CA PHE A 398 26.62 -24.77 -10.17
C PHE A 398 26.23 -24.62 -11.63
N SER A 399 27.19 -24.70 -12.56
CA SER A 399 26.89 -24.73 -13.99
C SER A 399 25.96 -25.89 -14.33
N TYR A 400 26.09 -27.02 -13.64
CA TYR A 400 25.20 -28.16 -13.77
C TYR A 400 23.78 -27.88 -13.22
N GLU A 401 23.65 -27.31 -12.02
CA GLU A 401 22.34 -26.96 -11.43
C GLU A 401 21.62 -25.87 -12.22
N LYS A 402 22.33 -24.83 -12.66
CA LYS A 402 21.84 -23.77 -13.55
C LYS A 402 21.37 -24.35 -14.87
N GLY A 403 22.17 -25.23 -15.49
CA GLY A 403 21.81 -25.94 -16.72
C GLY A 403 20.53 -26.78 -16.55
N LYS A 404 20.36 -27.47 -15.42
CA LYS A 404 19.14 -28.24 -15.11
C LYS A 404 17.90 -27.34 -15.00
N ARG A 405 18.03 -26.13 -14.43
CA ARG A 405 16.92 -25.17 -14.30
C ARG A 405 16.56 -24.53 -15.65
N VAL A 406 17.55 -24.11 -16.44
CA VAL A 406 17.32 -23.63 -17.81
C VAL A 406 16.57 -24.70 -18.62
N ALA A 407 17.02 -25.96 -18.56
CA ALA A 407 16.32 -27.07 -19.22
C ALA A 407 14.89 -27.25 -18.71
N THR A 408 14.65 -27.07 -17.40
CA THR A 408 13.29 -27.17 -16.83
C THR A 408 12.37 -26.05 -17.32
N LEU A 409 12.86 -24.80 -17.42
CA LEU A 409 12.11 -23.67 -17.94
C LEU A 409 11.85 -23.81 -19.45
N GLU A 410 12.82 -24.30 -20.22
CA GLU A 410 12.63 -24.61 -21.65
C GLU A 410 11.58 -25.71 -21.85
N ILE A 411 11.58 -26.76 -21.02
CA ILE A 411 10.55 -27.81 -21.04
C ILE A 411 9.17 -27.23 -20.71
N LYS A 412 9.06 -26.34 -19.72
CA LYS A 412 7.78 -25.68 -19.37
C LYS A 412 7.28 -24.81 -20.52
N LYS A 413 8.15 -24.01 -21.14
CA LYS A 413 7.84 -23.19 -22.32
C LYS A 413 7.29 -24.07 -23.45
N ASP A 414 8.00 -25.14 -23.77
CA ASP A 414 7.61 -26.07 -24.83
C ASP A 414 6.28 -26.77 -24.53
N ALA A 415 6.03 -27.13 -23.27
CA ALA A 415 4.77 -27.73 -22.85
C ALA A 415 3.59 -26.76 -23.01
N LEU A 416 3.74 -25.48 -22.64
CA LEU A 416 2.73 -24.45 -22.83
C LEU A 416 2.43 -24.20 -24.31
N LEU A 417 3.45 -24.08 -25.16
CA LEU A 417 3.28 -23.93 -26.60
C LEU A 417 2.54 -25.12 -27.23
N ARG A 418 2.83 -26.35 -26.78
CA ARG A 418 2.07 -27.56 -27.20
C ARG A 418 0.61 -27.50 -26.76
N GLN A 419 0.33 -27.09 -25.52
CA GLN A 419 -1.05 -26.95 -25.04
C GLN A 419 -1.85 -25.92 -25.85
N ILE A 420 -1.24 -24.78 -26.21
CA ILE A 420 -1.84 -23.75 -27.06
C ILE A 420 -2.21 -24.36 -28.42
N ALA A 421 -1.27 -25.05 -29.06
CA ALA A 421 -1.47 -25.69 -30.37
C ALA A 421 -2.58 -26.76 -30.32
N ASP A 422 -2.64 -27.57 -29.28
CA ASP A 422 -3.66 -28.63 -29.14
C ASP A 422 -5.05 -28.06 -28.86
N LYS A 423 -5.16 -27.02 -28.03
CA LYS A 423 -6.43 -26.30 -27.80
C LYS A 423 -6.92 -25.63 -29.09
N ALA A 424 -6.04 -24.99 -29.85
CA ALA A 424 -6.37 -24.38 -31.14
C ALA A 424 -6.86 -25.44 -32.15
N LYS A 425 -6.19 -26.59 -32.25
CA LYS A 425 -6.63 -27.72 -33.09
C LYS A 425 -7.99 -28.27 -32.67
N LYS A 426 -8.25 -28.43 -31.37
CA LYS A 426 -9.54 -28.90 -30.85
C LYS A 426 -10.66 -27.93 -31.20
N LYS A 427 -10.43 -26.62 -31.03
CA LYS A 427 -11.39 -25.56 -31.35
C LYS A 427 -11.67 -25.48 -32.86
N LYS A 428 -10.64 -25.64 -33.69
CA LYS A 428 -10.79 -25.78 -35.15
C LYS A 428 -11.69 -26.96 -35.54
N ARG A 429 -11.48 -28.14 -34.92
CA ARG A 429 -12.34 -29.32 -35.16
C ARG A 429 -13.80 -29.07 -34.76
N ILE A 430 -14.03 -28.45 -33.60
CA ILE A 430 -15.38 -28.10 -33.13
C ILE A 430 -16.06 -27.12 -34.10
N ASN A 431 -15.34 -26.08 -34.55
CA ASN A 431 -15.89 -25.11 -35.51
C ASN A 431 -16.27 -25.78 -36.84
N TYR A 432 -15.48 -26.73 -37.34
CA TYR A 432 -15.85 -27.53 -38.52
C TYR A 432 -17.12 -28.37 -38.30
N ILE A 433 -17.27 -28.99 -37.14
CA ILE A 433 -18.46 -29.79 -36.81
C ILE A 433 -19.70 -28.89 -36.78
N ILE A 434 -19.61 -27.71 -36.16
CA ILE A 434 -20.71 -26.74 -36.10
C ILE A 434 -21.09 -26.26 -37.50
N ILE A 435 -20.11 -25.93 -38.35
CA ILE A 435 -20.36 -25.57 -39.75
C ILE A 435 -21.05 -26.72 -40.49
N GLY A 436 -20.58 -27.96 -40.32
CA GLY A 436 -21.18 -29.15 -40.92
C GLY A 436 -22.64 -29.36 -40.50
N ILE A 437 -22.93 -29.32 -39.20
CA ILE A 437 -24.30 -29.45 -38.68
C ILE A 437 -25.20 -28.32 -39.19
N GLY A 438 -24.70 -27.08 -39.20
CA GLY A 438 -25.43 -25.93 -39.73
C GLY A 438 -25.78 -26.10 -41.21
N THR A 439 -24.86 -26.58 -42.04
CA THR A 439 -25.13 -26.84 -43.46
C THR A 439 -26.18 -27.94 -43.67
N ILE A 440 -26.13 -29.02 -42.89
CA ILE A 440 -27.12 -30.10 -42.96
C ILE A 440 -28.51 -29.59 -42.55
N PHE A 441 -28.59 -28.77 -41.51
CA PHE A 441 -29.85 -28.18 -41.05
C PHE A 441 -30.48 -27.28 -42.13
N ILE A 442 -29.69 -26.43 -42.78
CA ILE A 442 -30.17 -25.58 -43.89
C ILE A 442 -30.70 -26.44 -45.04
N LEU A 443 -29.97 -27.48 -45.44
CA LEU A 443 -30.42 -28.40 -46.49
C LEU A 443 -31.73 -29.11 -46.12
N ALA A 444 -31.90 -29.51 -44.85
CA ALA A 444 -33.12 -30.13 -44.38
C ALA A 444 -34.32 -29.16 -44.42
N VAL A 445 -34.12 -27.89 -44.02
CA VAL A 445 -35.15 -26.85 -44.12
C VAL A 445 -35.55 -26.61 -45.58
N VAL A 446 -34.57 -26.48 -46.49
CA VAL A 446 -34.84 -26.35 -47.93
C VAL A 446 -35.65 -27.54 -48.44
N PHE A 447 -35.27 -28.76 -48.08
CA PHE A 447 -35.98 -29.96 -48.48
C PHE A 447 -37.42 -30.00 -47.96
N LEU A 448 -37.65 -29.62 -46.70
CA LEU A 448 -38.99 -29.53 -46.11
C LEU A 448 -39.86 -28.48 -46.79
N VAL A 449 -39.29 -27.32 -47.11
CA VAL A 449 -39.98 -26.26 -47.86
C VAL A 449 -40.34 -26.77 -49.26
N CYS A 450 -39.40 -27.36 -50.01
CA CYS A 450 -39.66 -27.95 -51.33
C CYS A 450 -40.75 -29.03 -51.29
N LYS A 451 -40.76 -29.88 -50.26
CA LYS A 451 -41.79 -30.91 -50.07
C LYS A 451 -43.17 -30.28 -49.79
N TRP A 452 -43.23 -29.24 -48.97
CA TRP A 452 -44.47 -28.50 -48.69
C TRP A 452 -45.01 -27.82 -49.95
N VAL A 453 -44.15 -27.20 -50.76
CA VAL A 453 -44.49 -26.63 -52.07
C VAL A 453 -45.15 -27.67 -52.95
N TRP A 454 -44.52 -28.84 -53.09
CA TRP A 454 -44.98 -29.87 -54.02
C TRP A 454 -46.36 -30.45 -53.67
N HIS A 455 -46.78 -30.40 -52.40
CA HIS A 455 -48.00 -31.07 -51.93
C HIS A 455 -49.24 -30.15 -51.88
N ASP A 456 -49.08 -28.83 -51.68
CA ASP A 456 -50.19 -27.91 -51.33
C ASP A 456 -50.49 -26.80 -52.37
N LEU A 457 -50.11 -26.98 -53.64
CA LEU A 457 -50.10 -25.88 -54.62
C LEU A 457 -51.50 -25.51 -55.16
N SER A 458 -52.19 -24.59 -54.47
CA SER A 458 -53.25 -23.73 -55.04
C SER A 458 -52.63 -22.42 -55.57
N PRO A 459 -53.10 -21.88 -56.72
CA PRO A 459 -52.48 -20.72 -57.38
C PRO A 459 -52.39 -19.44 -56.53
N ASP A 460 -53.21 -19.29 -55.48
CA ASP A 460 -53.22 -18.09 -54.63
C ASP A 460 -52.07 -18.02 -53.61
N LYS A 461 -51.22 -19.07 -53.50
CA LYS A 461 -50.09 -19.11 -52.54
C LYS A 461 -48.73 -18.78 -53.16
N VAL A 462 -48.68 -18.45 -54.46
CA VAL A 462 -47.43 -18.20 -55.20
C VAL A 462 -46.67 -16.96 -54.70
N ASP A 463 -47.36 -15.90 -54.28
CA ASP A 463 -46.72 -14.67 -53.78
C ASP A 463 -46.01 -14.85 -52.42
N GLN A 464 -46.47 -15.79 -51.59
CA GLN A 464 -45.78 -16.14 -50.34
C GLN A 464 -44.50 -16.95 -50.59
N PHE A 465 -44.40 -17.62 -51.75
CA PHE A 465 -43.21 -18.37 -52.15
C PHE A 465 -42.04 -17.48 -52.53
N ASP A 466 -42.29 -16.38 -53.24
CA ASP A 466 -41.22 -15.43 -53.59
C ASP A 466 -40.57 -14.82 -52.36
N LEU A 467 -41.34 -14.52 -51.31
CA LEU A 467 -40.79 -14.04 -50.04
C LEU A 467 -39.89 -15.10 -49.37
N ILE A 468 -40.34 -16.37 -49.32
CA ILE A 468 -39.58 -17.47 -48.69
C ILE A 468 -38.33 -17.82 -49.50
N ILE A 469 -38.42 -17.87 -50.83
CA ILE A 469 -37.26 -18.09 -51.74
C ILE A 469 -36.28 -16.92 -51.64
N THR A 470 -36.76 -15.68 -51.49
CA THR A 470 -35.92 -14.50 -51.28
C THR A 470 -35.22 -14.52 -49.91
N ILE A 471 -35.89 -14.99 -48.86
CA ILE A 471 -35.28 -15.18 -47.53
C ILE A 471 -34.25 -16.31 -47.55
N LEU A 472 -34.55 -17.43 -48.21
CA LEU A 472 -33.62 -18.56 -48.37
C LEU A 472 -32.41 -18.21 -49.25
N SER A 473 -32.60 -17.45 -50.33
CA SER A 473 -31.51 -16.97 -51.19
C SER A 473 -30.67 -15.89 -50.50
N CYS A 474 -31.24 -15.07 -49.62
CA CYS A 474 -30.50 -14.18 -48.72
C CYS A 474 -29.72 -14.94 -47.64
N ALA A 475 -30.29 -16.02 -47.08
CA ALA A 475 -29.64 -16.86 -46.05
C ALA A 475 -28.52 -17.75 -46.62
N LEU A 476 -28.68 -18.24 -47.85
CA LEU A 476 -27.63 -18.92 -48.62
C LEU A 476 -26.66 -17.92 -49.28
N GLY A 477 -27.08 -16.66 -49.42
CA GLY A 477 -26.31 -15.55 -49.94
C GLY A 477 -25.12 -15.18 -49.05
N GLY A 478 -24.08 -14.63 -49.67
CA GLY A 478 -22.76 -14.47 -49.08
C GLY A 478 -22.66 -13.69 -47.76
N THR A 479 -23.68 -12.93 -47.36
CA THR A 479 -23.66 -12.12 -46.12
C THR A 479 -23.78 -12.96 -44.86
N VAL A 480 -24.71 -13.94 -44.81
CA VAL A 480 -24.84 -14.85 -43.66
C VAL A 480 -23.67 -15.82 -43.60
N TRP A 481 -23.23 -16.33 -44.75
CA TRP A 481 -22.01 -17.15 -44.84
C TRP A 481 -20.75 -16.39 -44.42
N MET A 482 -20.62 -15.11 -44.80
CA MET A 482 -19.53 -14.25 -44.33
C MET A 482 -19.61 -13.99 -42.82
N MET A 483 -20.80 -13.76 -42.25
CA MET A 483 -20.96 -13.62 -40.79
C MET A 483 -20.61 -14.91 -40.04
N ILE A 484 -21.02 -16.08 -40.53
CA ILE A 484 -20.67 -17.38 -39.93
C ILE A 484 -19.15 -17.60 -40.02
N LYS A 485 -18.52 -17.29 -41.15
CA LYS A 485 -17.05 -17.36 -41.31
C LYS A 485 -16.30 -16.37 -40.41
N TYR A 486 -16.91 -15.22 -40.11
CA TYR A 486 -16.36 -14.21 -39.21
C TYR A 486 -16.46 -14.62 -37.72
N PHE A 487 -17.58 -15.23 -37.32
CA PHE A 487 -17.80 -15.71 -35.95
C PHE A 487 -17.09 -17.03 -35.66
N LEU A 488 -17.13 -18.00 -36.58
CA LEU A 488 -16.49 -19.31 -36.46
C LEU A 488 -15.15 -19.30 -37.21
N CYS A 489 -14.15 -18.65 -36.63
CA CYS A 489 -12.79 -18.61 -37.18
C CYS A 489 -12.20 -20.02 -37.33
N VAL A 490 -11.73 -20.36 -38.53
CA VAL A 490 -11.13 -21.67 -38.88
C VAL A 490 -9.63 -21.55 -39.14
N ASP A 491 -9.11 -20.32 -39.23
CA ASP A 491 -7.68 -20.07 -39.35
C ASP A 491 -6.98 -20.51 -38.06
N LEU A 492 -6.03 -21.44 -38.23
CA LEU A 492 -5.30 -22.02 -37.12
C LEU A 492 -4.40 -20.98 -36.45
N LYS A 493 -3.78 -20.07 -37.21
CA LYS A 493 -2.90 -19.04 -36.67
C LYS A 493 -3.66 -18.06 -35.78
N VAL A 494 -4.81 -17.59 -36.25
CA VAL A 494 -5.67 -16.67 -35.46
C VAL A 494 -6.21 -17.35 -34.20
N LEU A 495 -6.48 -18.65 -34.24
CA LEU A 495 -6.88 -19.42 -33.06
C LEU A 495 -5.72 -19.63 -32.09
N GLU A 496 -4.51 -19.90 -32.59
CA GLU A 496 -3.29 -19.99 -31.79
C GLU A 496 -2.98 -18.64 -31.13
N ASP A 497 -3.07 -17.53 -31.85
CA ASP A 497 -2.87 -16.18 -31.28
C ASP A 497 -3.90 -15.85 -30.18
N ARG A 498 -5.16 -16.23 -30.38
CA ARG A 498 -6.21 -16.04 -29.37
C ARG A 498 -6.00 -16.89 -28.12
N GLU A 499 -5.49 -18.11 -28.25
CA GLU A 499 -5.18 -18.96 -27.10
C GLU A 499 -3.83 -18.54 -26.47
N ARG A 500 -2.87 -18.03 -27.25
CA ARG A 500 -1.61 -17.45 -26.76
C ARG A 500 -1.86 -16.20 -25.93
N ASN A 501 -2.73 -15.30 -26.37
CA ASN A 501 -3.09 -14.09 -25.62
C ASN A 501 -3.70 -14.36 -24.24
N LYS A 502 -4.22 -15.56 -23.98
CA LYS A 502 -4.72 -15.93 -22.65
C LYS A 502 -3.62 -16.34 -21.67
N VAL A 503 -2.43 -16.62 -22.18
CA VAL A 503 -1.29 -17.17 -21.44
C VAL A 503 -0.02 -16.35 -21.75
N ILE A 504 -0.21 -15.13 -22.28
CA ILE A 504 0.90 -14.30 -22.77
C ILE A 504 1.75 -13.81 -21.61
N ASP A 505 1.13 -13.47 -20.48
CA ASP A 505 1.84 -13.03 -19.28
C ASP A 505 2.74 -14.15 -18.71
N GLU A 506 2.24 -15.38 -18.64
CA GLU A 506 3.03 -16.55 -18.20
C GLU A 506 4.16 -16.90 -19.20
N LEU A 507 3.93 -16.71 -20.50
CA LEU A 507 4.95 -16.96 -21.53
C LEU A 507 6.06 -15.89 -21.48
N ASP A 508 5.68 -14.62 -21.35
CA ASP A 508 6.60 -13.48 -21.27
C ASP A 508 7.45 -13.53 -19.99
N ASP A 509 6.89 -14.01 -18.88
CA ASP A 509 7.62 -14.25 -17.64
C ASP A 509 8.67 -15.35 -17.80
N ILE A 510 8.29 -16.52 -18.37
CA ILE A 510 9.25 -17.60 -18.65
C ILE A 510 10.37 -17.13 -19.60
N GLU A 511 10.05 -16.32 -20.62
CA GLU A 511 11.06 -15.77 -21.54
C GLU A 511 12.00 -14.77 -20.87
N ARG A 512 11.48 -13.92 -19.97
CA ARG A 512 12.28 -12.98 -19.18
C ARG A 512 13.23 -13.73 -18.25
N ASN A 513 12.74 -14.72 -17.51
CA ASN A 513 13.53 -15.55 -16.61
C ASN A 513 14.62 -16.34 -17.37
N LEU A 514 14.31 -16.86 -18.56
CA LEU A 514 15.30 -17.49 -19.44
C LEU A 514 16.38 -16.51 -19.93
N LYS A 515 16.03 -15.25 -20.18
CA LYS A 515 16.96 -14.20 -20.61
C LYS A 515 17.87 -13.74 -19.47
N GLU A 516 17.39 -13.74 -18.24
CA GLU A 516 18.18 -13.38 -17.05
C GLU A 516 19.13 -14.51 -16.63
N LEU A 517 18.77 -15.77 -16.88
CA LEU A 517 19.61 -16.93 -16.58
C LEU A 517 20.67 -17.24 -17.65
N LYS A 518 20.45 -16.89 -18.92
CA LYS A 518 21.41 -17.08 -20.02
C LYS A 518 22.38 -15.91 -20.10
#